data_AF-A0A9E3R850-F1
#
_entry.id   AF-A0A9E3R850-F1
#
_cell.length_a   1.000
_cell.length_b   1.000
_cell.length_c   1.000
_cell.angle_alpha   90.00
_cell.angle_beta   90.00
_cell.angle_gamma   90.00
#
_symmetry.space_group_name_H-M   'P 1'
#
loop_
_entity.id
_entity.type
_entity.pdbx_description
1 polymer ?
#
loop_
_entity_poly.entity_id
_entity_poly.type
_entity_poly.pdbx_seq_one_letter_code
_entity_poly.pdbx_strand_id
1 'polypeptide(L)'
;MTVARGALGRSAARHLADAALAGAALAALAVFAAPAAAQVQERPRLEAVRVAGEVVVGGYAGIGGFIVGRFVAEEGVQRAGASNETTIRNTGYIGGIIGGGLATAGVVYAIGSIGDQTGDFDATALGTGVGFVAALGLAKMVLGPEGRPRAGMSTKARWVTANVIAMLPAVGASIGFNSTRRQR
;
A
#
# COMPACT_ATOMS: atom_id res chain seq x y z
N MET A 1 4.16 -7.95 46.94
CA MET A 1 4.87 -7.25 45.85
C MET A 1 3.94 -7.18 44.66
N THR A 2 3.24 -6.06 44.49
CA THR A 2 2.02 -6.00 43.67
C THR A 2 1.94 -4.69 42.90
N VAL A 3 2.91 -4.35 42.03
CA VAL A 3 2.75 -3.24 41.08
C VAL A 3 3.61 -3.47 39.83
N ALA A 4 3.09 -4.17 38.81
CA ALA A 4 3.71 -4.18 37.47
C ALA A 4 2.74 -4.51 36.31
N ARG A 5 1.43 -4.65 36.54
CA ARG A 5 0.47 -5.00 35.48
C ARG A 5 -0.15 -3.81 34.75
N GLY A 6 -0.05 -2.59 35.28
CA GLY A 6 -0.74 -1.40 34.73
C GLY A 6 0.04 -0.57 33.71
N ALA A 7 1.35 -0.76 33.57
CA ALA A 7 2.19 0.08 32.68
C ALA A 7 2.27 -0.46 31.24
N LEU A 8 2.36 -1.79 31.07
CA LEU A 8 2.47 -2.45 29.77
C LEU A 8 1.19 -2.31 28.92
N GLY A 9 0.01 -2.34 29.54
CA GLY A 9 -1.27 -2.18 28.84
C GLY A 9 -1.49 -0.77 28.28
N ARG A 10 -0.95 0.26 28.95
CA ARG A 10 -1.12 1.67 28.53
C ARG A 10 -0.22 2.06 27.37
N SER A 11 0.98 1.48 27.24
CA SER A 11 1.85 1.68 26.07
C SER A 11 1.28 0.98 24.83
N ALA A 12 0.85 -0.28 24.96
CA ALA A 12 0.24 -1.01 23.85
C ALA A 12 -1.09 -0.37 23.37
N ALA A 13 -1.91 0.13 24.31
CA ALA A 13 -3.13 0.86 23.99
C ALA A 13 -2.85 2.20 23.30
N ARG A 14 -1.80 2.92 23.69
CA ARG A 14 -1.36 4.15 23.00
C ARG A 14 -0.90 3.86 21.58
N HIS A 15 -0.09 2.84 21.36
CA HIS A 15 0.36 2.48 20.01
C HIS A 15 -0.77 1.96 19.10
N LEU A 16 -1.78 1.30 19.68
CA LEU A 16 -3.00 0.93 18.95
C LEU A 16 -3.86 2.15 18.61
N ALA A 17 -3.96 3.12 19.54
CA ALA A 17 -4.63 4.38 19.28
C ALA A 17 -3.89 5.19 18.21
N ASP A 18 -2.55 5.22 18.24
CA ASP A 18 -1.72 5.90 17.25
C ASP A 18 -1.81 5.24 15.88
N ALA A 19 -1.84 3.90 15.81
CA ALA A 19 -2.02 3.16 14.55
C ALA A 19 -3.44 3.32 13.99
N ALA A 20 -4.46 3.35 14.85
CA ALA A 20 -5.84 3.64 14.47
C ALA A 20 -6.00 5.10 14.04
N LEU A 21 -5.33 6.05 14.69
CA LEU A 21 -5.30 7.45 14.28
C LEU A 21 -4.57 7.61 12.95
N ALA A 22 -3.44 6.93 12.74
CA ALA A 22 -2.69 6.98 11.49
C ALA A 22 -3.49 6.34 10.34
N GLY A 23 -4.15 5.20 10.59
CA GLY A 23 -5.05 4.56 9.63
C GLY A 23 -6.29 5.41 9.32
N ALA A 24 -6.89 6.03 10.34
CA ALA A 24 -8.00 6.97 10.18
C ALA A 24 -7.56 8.27 9.50
N ALA A 25 -6.34 8.76 9.75
CA ALA A 25 -5.79 9.94 9.11
C ALA A 25 -5.39 9.68 7.66
N LEU A 26 -4.90 8.48 7.33
CA LEU A 26 -4.64 8.05 5.95
C LEU A 26 -5.93 7.82 5.17
N ALA A 27 -6.92 7.17 5.81
CA ALA A 27 -8.26 7.05 5.25
C ALA A 27 -8.91 8.43 5.09
N ALA A 28 -8.74 9.33 6.06
CA ALA A 28 -9.23 10.71 5.98
C ALA A 28 -8.45 11.54 4.95
N LEU A 29 -7.16 11.34 4.74
CA LEU A 29 -6.43 11.99 3.64
C LEU A 29 -6.92 11.47 2.28
N ALA A 30 -7.12 10.17 2.16
CA ALA A 30 -7.66 9.56 0.94
C ALA A 30 -9.11 10.02 0.66
N VAL A 31 -9.91 10.23 1.70
CA VAL A 31 -11.34 10.61 1.59
C VAL A 31 -11.56 12.13 1.55
N PHE A 32 -10.75 12.94 2.24
CA PHE A 32 -10.98 14.38 2.42
C PHE A 32 -9.93 15.30 1.78
N ALA A 33 -8.69 14.84 1.51
CA ALA A 33 -7.72 15.66 0.78
C ALA A 33 -7.87 15.52 -0.75
N ALA A 34 -8.35 14.36 -1.23
CA ALA A 34 -8.63 14.12 -2.65
C ALA A 34 -9.79 14.96 -3.23
N PRO A 35 -10.90 15.28 -2.51
CA PRO A 35 -11.99 16.07 -3.05
C PRO A 35 -11.70 17.58 -3.11
N ALA A 36 -10.93 18.12 -2.15
CA ALA A 36 -10.74 19.57 -2.04
C ALA A 36 -9.83 20.16 -3.13
N ALA A 37 -8.80 19.43 -3.58
CA ALA A 37 -7.94 19.85 -4.69
C ALA A 37 -8.54 19.52 -6.08
N ALA A 38 -9.50 18.60 -6.15
CA ALA A 38 -10.08 18.12 -7.41
C ALA A 38 -11.26 18.96 -7.94
N GLN A 39 -11.68 20.00 -7.22
CA GLN A 39 -12.76 20.92 -7.64
C GLN A 39 -12.25 22.18 -8.36
N VAL A 40 -10.93 22.34 -8.54
CA VAL A 40 -10.33 23.56 -9.13
C VAL A 40 -10.29 23.53 -10.67
N GLN A 41 -10.56 22.39 -11.30
CA GLN A 41 -10.66 22.22 -12.76
C GLN A 41 -11.84 21.30 -13.07
N GLU A 42 -12.43 21.41 -14.26
CA GLU A 42 -13.59 20.65 -14.81
C GLU A 42 -13.41 19.11 -14.83
N ARG A 43 -13.01 18.53 -13.72
CA ARG A 43 -12.78 17.11 -13.56
C ARG A 43 -14.12 16.45 -13.25
N PRO A 44 -14.35 15.20 -13.69
CA PRO A 44 -15.57 14.43 -13.41
C PRO A 44 -15.94 14.41 -11.91
N ARG A 45 -17.06 13.84 -11.46
CA ARG A 45 -17.28 13.67 -10.00
C ARG A 45 -16.47 12.50 -9.44
N LEU A 46 -15.96 12.67 -8.21
CA LEU A 46 -15.17 11.67 -7.48
C LEU A 46 -16.13 10.86 -6.61
N GLU A 47 -16.27 9.57 -6.90
CA GLU A 47 -17.15 8.68 -6.15
C GLU A 47 -16.36 7.96 -5.05
N ALA A 48 -16.75 8.15 -3.80
CA ALA A 48 -16.06 7.55 -2.66
C ALA A 48 -16.03 6.01 -2.72
N VAL A 49 -17.10 5.40 -3.24
CA VAL A 49 -17.18 3.94 -3.43
C VAL A 49 -16.15 3.45 -4.45
N ARG A 50 -15.96 4.19 -5.54
CA ARG A 50 -14.94 3.87 -6.55
C ARG A 50 -13.54 3.97 -5.97
N VAL A 51 -13.22 5.05 -5.27
CA VAL A 51 -11.91 5.24 -4.61
C VAL A 51 -11.64 4.15 -3.58
N ALA A 52 -12.65 3.79 -2.78
CA ALA A 52 -12.54 2.67 -1.84
C ALA A 52 -12.26 1.34 -2.58
N GLY A 53 -12.94 1.11 -3.71
CA GLY A 53 -12.70 -0.04 -4.58
C GLY A 53 -11.28 -0.07 -5.16
N GLU A 54 -10.80 1.06 -5.69
CA GLU A 54 -9.43 1.23 -6.19
C GLU A 54 -8.41 0.84 -5.10
N VAL A 55 -8.56 1.36 -3.88
CA VAL A 55 -7.62 1.11 -2.78
C VAL A 55 -7.67 -0.36 -2.34
N VAL A 56 -8.86 -0.90 -2.09
CA VAL A 56 -8.99 -2.27 -1.57
C VAL A 56 -8.56 -3.30 -2.61
N VAL A 57 -9.11 -3.23 -3.82
CA VAL A 57 -8.81 -4.20 -4.88
C VAL A 57 -7.39 -4.02 -5.37
N GLY A 58 -6.92 -2.77 -5.52
CA GLY A 58 -5.54 -2.46 -5.87
C GLY A 58 -4.53 -2.98 -4.85
N GLY A 59 -4.81 -2.84 -3.55
CA GLY A 59 -3.93 -3.33 -2.49
C GLY A 59 -3.80 -4.86 -2.51
N TYR A 60 -4.91 -5.59 -2.63
CA TYR A 60 -4.87 -7.06 -2.75
C TYR A 60 -4.26 -7.53 -4.08
N ALA A 61 -4.50 -6.82 -5.18
CA ALA A 61 -3.83 -7.07 -6.44
C ALA A 61 -2.31 -6.87 -6.31
N GLY A 62 -1.86 -5.86 -5.57
CA GLY A 62 -0.45 -5.65 -5.26
C GLY A 62 0.17 -6.80 -4.49
N ILE A 63 -0.52 -7.36 -3.49
CA ILE A 63 -0.06 -8.56 -2.76
C ILE A 63 0.07 -9.75 -3.72
N GLY A 64 -0.95 -10.00 -4.55
CA GLY A 64 -0.93 -11.08 -5.54
C GLY A 64 0.20 -10.90 -6.55
N GLY A 65 0.35 -9.69 -7.10
CA GLY A 65 1.41 -9.33 -8.03
C GLY A 65 2.81 -9.47 -7.42
N PHE A 66 2.96 -9.18 -6.12
CA PHE A 66 4.22 -9.40 -5.41
C PHE A 66 4.58 -10.88 -5.34
N ILE A 67 3.63 -11.75 -5.00
CA ILE A 67 3.86 -13.20 -4.90
C ILE A 67 4.23 -13.76 -6.28
N VAL A 68 3.47 -13.43 -7.31
CA VAL A 68 3.70 -13.90 -8.68
C VAL A 68 5.02 -13.34 -9.23
N GLY A 69 5.27 -12.04 -9.09
CA GLY A 69 6.50 -11.39 -9.55
C GLY A 69 7.74 -11.94 -8.87
N ARG A 70 7.65 -12.23 -7.56
CA ARG A 70 8.72 -12.89 -6.82
C ARG A 70 9.01 -14.27 -7.38
N PHE A 71 7.99 -15.10 -7.51
CA PHE A 71 8.12 -16.46 -8.03
C PHE A 71 8.75 -16.46 -9.43
N VAL A 72 8.24 -15.63 -10.35
CA VAL A 72 8.75 -15.53 -11.72
C VAL A 72 10.22 -15.10 -11.74
N ALA A 73 10.62 -14.16 -10.89
CA ALA A 73 11.99 -13.69 -10.83
C ALA A 73 12.95 -14.71 -10.20
N GLU A 74 12.53 -15.43 -9.16
CA GLU A 74 13.31 -16.52 -8.55
C GLU A 74 13.51 -17.67 -9.56
N GLU A 75 12.44 -18.12 -10.21
CA GLU A 75 12.51 -19.15 -11.25
C GLU A 75 13.36 -18.72 -12.44
N GLY A 76 13.19 -17.48 -12.89
CA GLY A 76 13.96 -16.93 -14.02
C GLY A 76 15.46 -16.90 -13.74
N VAL A 77 15.87 -16.45 -12.54
CA VAL A 77 17.29 -16.36 -12.20
C VAL A 77 17.91 -17.73 -11.89
N GLN A 78 17.14 -18.68 -11.35
CA GLN A 78 17.56 -20.07 -11.21
C GLN A 78 17.79 -20.73 -12.57
N ARG A 79 16.88 -20.54 -13.53
CA ARG A 79 17.04 -21.04 -14.91
C ARG A 79 18.22 -20.40 -15.64
N ALA A 80 18.57 -19.17 -15.29
CA ALA A 80 19.77 -18.49 -15.78
C ALA A 80 21.07 -18.99 -15.12
N GLY A 81 21.00 -19.97 -14.21
CA GLY A 81 22.16 -20.62 -13.59
C GLY A 81 22.64 -19.98 -12.29
N ALA A 82 21.86 -19.11 -11.66
CA ALA A 82 22.21 -18.62 -10.33
C ALA A 82 22.11 -19.73 -9.29
N SER A 83 23.22 -19.99 -8.58
CA SER A 83 23.31 -20.97 -7.49
C SER A 83 23.40 -20.33 -6.10
N ASN A 84 23.59 -19.01 -6.04
CA ASN A 84 23.65 -18.28 -4.77
C ASN A 84 22.24 -17.94 -4.28
N GLU A 85 21.86 -18.53 -3.15
CA GLU A 85 20.57 -18.33 -2.48
C GLU A 85 20.27 -16.86 -2.16
N THR A 86 21.29 -16.07 -1.77
CA THR A 86 21.11 -14.64 -1.52
C THR A 86 20.76 -13.88 -2.79
N THR A 87 21.41 -14.19 -3.91
CA THR A 87 21.11 -13.59 -5.21
C THR A 87 19.69 -13.94 -5.65
N ILE A 88 19.30 -15.22 -5.54
CA ILE A 88 17.97 -15.70 -5.90
C ILE A 88 16.90 -14.94 -5.10
N ARG A 89 17.03 -14.89 -3.76
CA ARG A 89 16.06 -14.21 -2.89
C ARG A 89 15.98 -12.71 -3.12
N ASN A 90 17.11 -12.05 -3.39
CA ASN A 90 17.14 -10.61 -3.65
C ASN A 90 16.49 -10.29 -4.99
N THR A 91 16.80 -11.04 -6.03
CA THR A 91 16.15 -10.92 -7.34
C THR A 91 14.66 -11.20 -7.24
N GLY A 92 14.27 -12.23 -6.49
CA GLY A 92 12.88 -12.52 -6.14
C GLY A 92 12.19 -11.36 -5.44
N TYR A 93 12.84 -10.76 -4.44
CA TYR A 93 12.29 -9.62 -3.72
C TYR A 93 12.07 -8.41 -4.64
N ILE A 94 13.05 -8.10 -5.50
CA ILE A 94 12.94 -7.01 -6.49
C ILE A 94 11.82 -7.32 -7.50
N GLY A 95 11.77 -8.53 -8.04
CA GLY A 95 10.71 -8.98 -8.95
C GLY A 95 9.34 -8.90 -8.31
N GLY A 96 9.22 -9.23 -7.03
CA GLY A 96 8.01 -9.04 -6.25
C GLY A 96 7.63 -7.56 -6.12
N ILE A 97 8.56 -6.67 -5.80
CA ILE A 97 8.28 -5.22 -5.74
C ILE A 97 7.74 -4.72 -7.09
N ILE A 98 8.40 -5.08 -8.19
CA ILE A 98 8.00 -4.68 -9.54
C ILE A 98 6.61 -5.25 -9.88
N GLY A 99 6.42 -6.56 -9.69
CA GLY A 99 5.15 -7.23 -9.97
C GLY A 99 3.99 -6.68 -9.14
N GLY A 100 4.21 -6.43 -7.84
CA GLY A 100 3.22 -5.84 -6.96
C GLY A 100 2.89 -4.39 -7.34
N GLY A 101 3.90 -3.59 -7.70
CA GLY A 101 3.71 -2.22 -8.17
C GLY A 101 2.89 -2.16 -9.46
N LEU A 102 3.26 -2.96 -10.46
CA LEU A 102 2.55 -3.03 -11.74
C LEU A 102 1.11 -3.52 -11.58
N ALA A 103 0.89 -4.57 -10.77
CA ALA A 103 -0.45 -5.08 -10.50
C ALA A 103 -1.33 -4.04 -9.80
N THR A 104 -0.78 -3.31 -8.82
CA THR A 104 -1.49 -2.23 -8.12
C THR A 104 -1.87 -1.11 -9.08
N ALA A 105 -0.89 -0.59 -9.82
CA ALA A 105 -1.11 0.51 -10.76
C ALA A 105 -2.10 0.13 -11.86
N GLY A 106 -1.95 -1.07 -12.44
CA GLY A 106 -2.82 -1.60 -13.48
C GLY A 106 -4.26 -1.76 -13.02
N VAL A 107 -4.48 -2.33 -11.83
CA VAL A 107 -5.84 -2.52 -11.30
C VAL A 107 -6.50 -1.19 -10.93
N VAL A 108 -5.77 -0.28 -10.28
CA VAL A 108 -6.31 1.04 -9.95
C VAL A 108 -6.65 1.81 -11.21
N TYR A 109 -5.78 1.81 -12.21
CA TYR A 109 -6.05 2.43 -13.50
C TYR A 109 -7.27 1.80 -14.20
N ALA A 110 -7.37 0.47 -14.19
CA ALA A 110 -8.50 -0.24 -14.78
C ALA A 110 -9.81 0.14 -14.11
N ILE A 111 -9.88 0.11 -12.77
CA ILE A 111 -11.08 0.49 -12.00
C ILE A 111 -11.42 1.96 -12.22
N GLY A 112 -10.44 2.85 -12.11
CA GLY A 112 -10.63 4.29 -12.31
C GLY A 112 -11.12 4.64 -13.72
N SER A 113 -10.74 3.81 -14.71
CA SER A 113 -11.14 3.97 -16.11
C SER A 113 -12.47 3.30 -16.45
N ILE A 114 -13.17 2.68 -15.50
CA ILE A 114 -14.53 2.15 -15.74
C ILE A 114 -15.49 3.33 -15.92
N GLY A 115 -16.29 3.29 -16.98
CA GLY A 115 -17.29 4.31 -17.30
C GLY A 115 -16.78 5.40 -18.26
N ASP A 116 -17.17 6.64 -18.00
CA ASP A 116 -16.92 7.83 -18.82
C ASP A 116 -15.65 8.58 -18.45
N GLN A 117 -14.83 8.02 -17.54
CA GLN A 117 -13.62 8.64 -17.02
C GLN A 117 -12.37 7.91 -17.51
N THR A 118 -11.27 8.65 -17.57
CA THR A 118 -9.92 8.11 -17.78
C THR A 118 -8.91 8.96 -17.01
N GLY A 119 -7.74 8.40 -16.74
CA GLY A 119 -6.60 9.09 -16.14
C GLY A 119 -5.33 8.86 -16.93
N ASP A 120 -4.21 9.32 -16.38
CA ASP A 120 -2.87 9.01 -16.86
C ASP A 120 -2.32 7.79 -16.10
N PHE A 121 -1.88 6.78 -16.86
CA PHE A 121 -1.28 5.58 -16.29
C PHE A 121 0.07 5.87 -15.64
N ASP A 122 0.89 6.76 -16.21
CA ASP A 122 2.20 7.09 -15.69
C ASP A 122 2.09 7.80 -14.34
N ALA A 123 1.12 8.71 -14.21
CA ALA A 123 0.81 9.34 -12.92
C ALA A 123 0.33 8.31 -11.88
N THR A 124 -0.45 7.32 -12.30
CA THR A 124 -0.91 6.21 -11.44
C THR A 124 0.26 5.32 -11.00
N ALA A 125 1.17 5.00 -11.90
CA ALA A 125 2.37 4.21 -11.61
C ALA A 125 3.34 4.96 -10.68
N LEU A 126 3.59 6.25 -10.94
CA LEU A 126 4.38 7.11 -10.06
C LEU A 126 3.76 7.21 -8.66
N GLY A 127 2.44 7.41 -8.60
CA GLY A 127 1.69 7.40 -7.34
C GLY A 127 1.87 6.09 -6.56
N THR A 128 1.84 4.95 -7.26
CA THR A 128 2.11 3.64 -6.66
C THR A 128 3.51 3.57 -6.04
N GLY A 129 4.52 4.07 -6.76
CA GLY A 129 5.90 4.13 -6.27
C GLY A 129 6.06 5.01 -5.03
N VAL A 130 5.45 6.19 -5.01
CA VAL A 130 5.43 7.08 -3.82
C VAL A 130 4.74 6.39 -2.64
N GLY A 131 3.59 5.75 -2.89
CA GLY A 131 2.87 4.98 -1.88
C GLY A 131 3.70 3.82 -1.31
N PHE A 132 4.50 3.14 -2.14
CA PHE A 132 5.43 2.10 -1.69
C PHE A 132 6.55 2.65 -0.80
N VAL A 133 7.14 3.80 -1.14
CA VAL A 133 8.14 4.45 -0.29
C VAL A 133 7.53 4.87 1.05
N ALA A 134 6.31 5.40 1.04
CA ALA A 134 5.57 5.72 2.27
C ALA A 134 5.29 4.45 3.10
N ALA A 135 4.96 3.33 2.44
CA ALA A 135 4.76 2.03 3.10
C ALA A 135 6.04 1.56 3.80
N LEU A 136 7.20 1.67 3.14
CA LEU A 136 8.49 1.35 3.75
C LEU A 136 8.82 2.25 4.94
N GLY A 137 8.55 3.55 4.83
CA GLY A 137 8.71 4.50 5.93
C GLY A 137 7.85 4.12 7.14
N LEU A 138 6.54 3.90 6.91
CA LEU A 138 5.60 3.50 7.96
C LEU A 138 5.96 2.16 8.58
N ALA A 139 6.36 1.18 7.76
CA ALA A 139 6.83 -0.12 8.25
C ALA A 139 8.03 0.03 9.19
N LYS A 140 9.03 0.83 8.82
CA LYS A 140 10.20 1.09 9.68
C LYS A 140 9.82 1.81 10.97
N MET A 141 8.89 2.75 10.93
CA MET A 141 8.43 3.48 12.12
C MET A 141 7.67 2.56 13.10
N VAL A 142 6.72 1.76 12.59
CA VAL A 142 5.81 0.96 13.42
C VAL A 142 6.46 -0.37 13.85
N LEU A 143 7.14 -1.04 12.93
CA LEU A 143 7.72 -2.37 13.14
C LEU A 143 9.19 -2.32 13.56
N GLY A 144 9.89 -1.21 13.26
CA GLY A 144 11.33 -1.06 13.51
C GLY A 144 12.18 -1.45 12.30
N PRO A 145 13.52 -1.41 12.43
CA PRO A 145 14.46 -1.56 11.32
C PRO A 145 14.33 -2.89 10.57
N GLU A 146 13.99 -3.96 11.29
CA GLU A 146 13.83 -5.30 10.73
C GLU A 146 12.49 -5.50 9.99
N GLY A 147 11.56 -4.54 10.05
CA GLY A 147 10.25 -4.66 9.42
C GLY A 147 9.38 -5.78 9.99
N ARG A 148 9.67 -6.23 11.22
CA ARG A 148 8.99 -7.35 11.88
C ARG A 148 8.13 -6.89 13.05
N PRO A 149 6.98 -7.54 13.29
CA PRO A 149 6.19 -7.27 14.48
C PRO A 149 7.01 -7.41 15.76
N ARG A 150 6.93 -6.39 16.64
CA ARG A 150 7.61 -6.41 17.94
C ARG A 150 7.02 -7.46 18.87
N ALA A 151 7.84 -7.96 19.78
CA ALA A 151 7.39 -8.79 20.90
C ALA A 151 6.29 -8.05 21.69
N GLY A 152 5.14 -8.71 21.92
CA GLY A 152 3.98 -8.12 22.59
C GLY A 152 2.90 -7.52 21.69
N MET A 153 3.12 -7.41 20.37
CA MET A 153 2.07 -6.95 19.44
C MET A 153 1.01 -8.04 19.23
N SER A 154 -0.27 -7.74 19.50
CA SER A 154 -1.38 -8.68 19.33
C SER A 154 -1.61 -9.06 17.86
N THR A 155 -2.20 -10.23 17.61
CA THR A 155 -2.50 -10.72 16.25
C THR A 155 -3.33 -9.72 15.45
N LYS A 156 -4.34 -9.10 16.10
CA LYS A 156 -5.17 -8.06 15.48
C LYS A 156 -4.33 -6.84 15.07
N ALA A 157 -3.44 -6.38 15.94
CA ALA A 157 -2.57 -5.23 15.67
C ALA A 157 -1.63 -5.50 14.48
N ARG A 158 -1.05 -6.71 14.42
CA ARG A 158 -0.20 -7.15 13.30
C ARG A 158 -0.97 -7.15 11.99
N TRP A 159 -2.17 -7.72 12.00
CA TRP A 159 -3.02 -7.79 10.82
C TRP A 159 -3.43 -6.41 10.31
N VAL A 160 -3.88 -5.52 11.21
CA VAL A 160 -4.23 -4.13 10.84
C VAL A 160 -3.02 -3.40 10.29
N THR A 161 -1.88 -3.49 10.96
CA THR A 161 -0.63 -2.82 10.52
C THR A 161 -0.20 -3.31 9.14
N ALA A 162 -0.23 -4.62 8.91
CA ALA A 162 0.10 -5.21 7.62
C ALA A 162 -0.83 -4.71 6.50
N ASN A 163 -2.15 -4.64 6.75
CA ASN A 163 -3.11 -4.12 5.78
C ASN A 163 -2.88 -2.63 5.49
N VAL A 164 -2.70 -1.80 6.52
CA VAL A 164 -2.45 -0.36 6.32
C VAL A 164 -1.19 -0.13 5.47
N ILE A 165 -0.10 -0.83 5.79
CA ILE A 165 1.15 -0.74 5.03
C ILE A 165 0.95 -1.23 3.58
N ALA A 166 0.27 -2.37 3.39
CA ALA A 166 0.05 -2.96 2.08
C ALA A 166 -0.89 -2.14 1.18
N MET A 167 -1.78 -1.32 1.76
CA MET A 167 -2.74 -0.50 1.01
C MET A 167 -2.15 0.83 0.54
N LEU A 168 -1.04 1.29 1.12
CA LEU A 168 -0.42 2.58 0.78
C LEU A 168 -0.02 2.74 -0.70
N PRO A 169 0.55 1.73 -1.38
CA PRO A 169 0.75 1.78 -2.83
C PRO A 169 -0.55 2.06 -3.60
N ALA A 170 -1.65 1.42 -3.22
CA ALA A 170 -2.94 1.60 -3.89
C ALA A 170 -3.55 2.98 -3.61
N VAL A 171 -3.36 3.52 -2.40
CA VAL A 171 -3.71 4.91 -2.06
C VAL A 171 -2.93 5.89 -2.94
N GLY A 172 -1.61 5.71 -3.05
CA GLY A 172 -0.77 6.54 -3.91
C GLY A 172 -1.18 6.45 -5.38
N ALA A 173 -1.46 5.24 -5.88
CA ALA A 173 -1.96 5.00 -7.22
C ALA A 173 -3.28 5.74 -7.48
N SER A 174 -4.23 5.65 -6.54
CA SER A 174 -5.53 6.30 -6.65
C SER A 174 -5.40 7.83 -6.65
N ILE A 175 -4.51 8.39 -5.83
CA ILE A 175 -4.19 9.83 -5.88
C ILE A 175 -3.60 10.20 -7.25
N GLY A 176 -2.65 9.43 -7.76
CA GLY A 176 -2.04 9.63 -9.08
C GLY A 176 -3.09 9.64 -10.19
N PHE A 177 -3.93 8.61 -10.25
CA PHE A 177 -5.04 8.51 -11.21
C PHE A 177 -5.99 9.71 -11.09
N ASN A 178 -6.51 9.96 -9.89
CA ASN A 178 -7.53 10.98 -9.69
C ASN A 178 -6.99 12.42 -9.84
N SER A 179 -5.67 12.61 -9.73
CA SER A 179 -5.00 13.88 -10.02
C SER A 179 -4.87 14.18 -11.53
N THR A 180 -5.11 13.20 -12.40
CA THR A 180 -5.06 13.34 -13.87
C THR A 180 -6.38 12.96 -14.56
N ARG A 181 -7.42 12.68 -13.76
CA ARG A 181 -8.71 12.23 -14.25
C ARG A 181 -9.39 13.29 -15.13
N ARG A 182 -10.00 12.81 -16.20
CA ARG A 182 -10.75 13.60 -17.19
C ARG A 182 -11.88 12.76 -17.78
N GLN A 183 -12.83 13.42 -18.43
CA GLN A 183 -13.81 12.72 -19.26
C GLN A 183 -13.10 12.12 -20.49
N ARG A 184 -13.64 11.02 -21.00
CA ARG A 184 -13.19 10.42 -22.25
C ARG A 184 -13.63 11.22 -23.47
#